data_AF-A0A952DU47-F1
#
_entry.id   AF-A0A952DU47-F1
#
_cell.length_a   1.000
_cell.length_b   1.000
_cell.length_c   1.000
_cell.angle_alpha   90.00
_cell.angle_beta   90.00
_cell.angle_gamma   90.00
#
_symmetry.space_group_name_H-M   'P 1'
#
loop_
_entity.id
_entity.type
_entity.pdbx_description
1 polymer ?
#
loop_
_entity_poly.entity_id
_entity_poly.type
_entity_poly.pdbx_seq_one_letter_code
_entity_poly.pdbx_strand_id
1 'polypeptide(L)' 'MHTNTVIIICGPTAIGKTALAIELAQHFHTKIISADSRQCFKELNIGVAKPSATELKTVEHFFINSHSINENVNAA' A
#
# COMPACT_ATOMS: atom_id res chain seq x y z
N MET A 1 13.14 -24.09 11.26
CA MET A 1 13.15 -22.90 10.39
C MET A 1 11.79 -22.23 10.56
N HIS A 2 11.74 -20.95 10.91
CA HIS A 2 10.48 -20.22 10.92
C HIS A 2 10.14 -19.83 9.48
N THR A 3 8.99 -20.27 8.97
CA THR A 3 8.46 -19.85 7.69
C THR A 3 7.72 -18.53 7.87
N ASN A 4 8.17 -17.48 7.21
CA ASN A 4 7.45 -16.22 7.19
C ASN A 4 6.27 -16.32 6.22
N THR A 5 5.08 -15.89 6.66
CA THR A 5 3.87 -15.87 5.85
C THR A 5 3.66 -14.49 5.27
N VAL A 6 3.36 -14.40 3.97
CA VAL A 6 2.97 -13.15 3.30
C VAL A 6 1.55 -13.30 2.77
N ILE A 7 0.68 -12.37 3.11
CA ILE A 7 -0.69 -12.30 2.59
C ILE A 7 -0.69 -11.34 1.40
N ILE A 8 -1.20 -11.80 0.26
CA ILE A 8 -1.27 -11.03 -0.98
C ILE A 8 -2.73 -10.72 -1.30
N ILE A 9 -3.06 -9.42 -1.40
CA ILE A 9 -4.40 -8.94 -1.73
C ILE A 9 -4.37 -8.31 -3.12
N CYS A 10 -4.85 -9.04 -4.12
CA CYS A 10 -4.90 -8.60 -5.52
C CYS A 10 -6.35 -8.39 -6.00
N GLY A 11 -6.51 -7.58 -7.06
CA GLY A 11 -7.79 -7.32 -7.71
C GLY A 11 -7.90 -5.92 -8.31
N PRO A 12 -8.96 -5.61 -9.09
CA PRO A 12 -9.07 -4.35 -9.81
C PRO A 12 -9.11 -3.12 -8.89
N THR A 13 -8.86 -1.94 -9.46
CA THR A 13 -8.99 -0.67 -8.72
C THR A 13 -10.43 -0.50 -8.21
N ALA A 14 -10.58 0.15 -7.06
CA ALA A 14 -11.87 0.44 -6.40
C ALA A 14 -12.69 -0.77 -5.87
N ILE A 15 -12.15 -2.00 -5.83
CA ILE A 15 -12.86 -3.14 -5.19
C ILE A 15 -12.80 -3.17 -3.64
N GLY A 16 -12.18 -2.16 -3.01
CA GLY A 16 -12.03 -2.12 -1.55
C GLY A 16 -10.79 -2.82 -0.96
N LYS A 17 -9.75 -3.08 -1.77
CA LYS A 17 -8.52 -3.76 -1.30
C LYS A 17 -7.86 -3.09 -0.10
N THR A 18 -7.78 -1.75 -0.10
CA THR A 18 -7.16 -0.97 0.99
C THR A 18 -7.88 -1.20 2.32
N ALA A 19 -9.21 -1.16 2.31
CA ALA A 19 -10.01 -1.40 3.51
C ALA A 19 -9.76 -2.81 4.08
N LEU A 20 -9.79 -3.83 3.22
CA LEU A 20 -9.49 -5.21 3.62
C LEU A 20 -8.05 -5.36 4.14
N ALA A 21 -7.08 -4.72 3.49
CA ALA A 21 -5.68 -4.77 3.92
C ALA A 21 -5.49 -4.19 5.32
N ILE A 22 -6.15 -3.07 5.63
CA ILE A 22 -6.12 -2.43 6.95
C ILE A 22 -6.75 -3.34 8.00
N GLU A 23 -7.92 -3.92 7.72
CA GLU A 23 -8.59 -4.84 8.65
C GLU A 23 -7.71 -6.05 8.99
N LEU A 24 -7.12 -6.69 7.97
CA LEU A 24 -6.22 -7.83 8.18
C LEU A 24 -4.95 -7.42 8.91
N ALA A 25 -4.38 -6.25 8.60
CA ALA A 25 -3.17 -5.79 9.25
C ALA A 25 -3.39 -5.45 10.73
N GLN A 26 -4.55 -4.90 11.08
CA GLN A 26 -4.95 -4.71 12.48
C GLN A 26 -5.16 -6.06 13.19
N HIS A 27 -5.87 -7.00 12.56
CA HIS A 27 -6.13 -8.32 13.13
C HIS A 27 -4.84 -9.10 13.43
N PHE A 28 -3.89 -9.11 12.48
CA PHE A 28 -2.62 -9.83 12.60
C PHE A 28 -1.49 -9.00 13.21
N HIS A 29 -1.73 -7.75 13.61
CA HIS A 29 -0.71 -6.83 14.15
C HIS A 29 0.52 -6.71 13.22
N THR A 30 0.26 -6.56 11.92
CA THR A 30 1.30 -6.50 10.89
C THR A 30 1.27 -5.18 10.13
N LYS A 31 2.19 -5.03 9.17
CA LYS A 31 2.36 -3.83 8.35
C LYS A 31 1.95 -4.10 6.91
N ILE A 32 1.62 -3.05 6.17
CA ILE A 32 1.19 -3.14 4.77
C ILE A 32 2.31 -2.66 3.87
N ILE A 33 2.58 -3.37 2.78
CA ILE A 33 3.44 -2.90 1.69
C ILE A 33 2.56 -2.70 0.46
N SER A 34 2.46 -1.47 -0.03
CA SER A 34 1.72 -1.23 -1.28
C SER A 34 2.49 -1.80 -2.46
N ALA A 35 1.81 -2.57 -3.31
CA ALA A 35 2.32 -3.03 -4.59
C ALA A 35 1.77 -2.20 -5.77
N ASP A 36 1.20 -1.02 -5.48
CA ASP A 36 0.72 -0.10 -6.51
C ASP A 36 1.85 0.87 -6.93
N SER A 37 2.38 0.60 -8.12
CA SER A 37 3.38 1.41 -8.84
C SER A 37 3.06 2.90 -9.05
N ARG A 38 1.85 3.37 -8.77
CA ARG A 38 1.45 4.78 -8.92
C ARG A 38 1.25 5.45 -7.56
N GLN A 39 0.84 4.71 -6.52
CA GLN A 39 0.69 5.22 -5.16
C GLN A 39 2.03 5.53 -4.47
N CYS A 40 3.13 4.98 -4.98
CA CYS A 40 4.47 5.22 -4.43
C CYS A 40 4.97 6.66 -4.63
N PHE A 41 4.44 7.40 -5.60
CA PHE A 41 4.88 8.77 -5.91
C PHE A 41 4.21 9.82 -5.02
N LYS A 42 4.99 10.70 -4.39
CA LYS A 42 4.51 11.76 -3.47
C LYS A 42 3.57 12.76 -4.16
N GLU A 43 3.85 13.09 -5.41
CA GLU A 43 3.21 14.19 -6.14
C GLU A 43 1.83 13.80 -6.72
N LEU A 44 1.55 12.51 -6.89
CA LEU A 44 0.30 12.01 -7.48
C LEU A 44 -0.76 11.75 -6.42
N ASN A 45 -1.67 12.70 -6.14
CA ASN A 45 -2.62 12.53 -5.01
C ASN A 45 -4.06 12.15 -5.40
N ILE A 46 -4.53 12.59 -6.57
CA ILE A 46 -5.95 12.46 -6.95
C ILE A 46 -6.20 11.21 -7.82
N GLY A 47 -5.45 11.07 -8.92
CA GLY A 47 -5.72 10.05 -9.94
C GLY A 47 -5.29 8.62 -9.61
N VAL A 48 -4.75 8.36 -8.42
CA VAL A 48 -4.11 7.08 -8.06
C VAL A 48 -4.81 6.35 -6.91
N ALA A 49 -5.98 6.85 -6.49
CA ALA A 49 -6.77 6.27 -5.40
C ALA A 49 -5.94 5.91 -4.15
N LYS A 50 -5.03 6.80 -3.76
CA LYS A 50 -4.22 6.63 -2.54
C LYS A 50 -5.13 6.49 -1.31
N PRO A 51 -4.72 5.70 -0.31
CA PRO A 51 -5.39 5.71 0.98
C PRO A 51 -5.39 7.14 1.56
N SER A 52 -6.48 7.49 2.21
CA SER A 52 -6.65 8.75 2.92
C SER A 52 -5.64 8.90 4.07
N ALA A 53 -5.41 10.14 4.51
CA ALA A 53 -4.52 10.39 5.65
C ALA A 53 -5.00 9.71 6.94
N THR A 54 -6.30 9.46 7.08
CA THR A 54 -6.86 8.69 8.20
C THR A 54 -6.52 7.21 8.09
N GLU A 55 -6.66 6.61 6.91
CA GLU A 55 -6.27 5.22 6.65
C GLU A 55 -4.76 5.00 6.81
N LEU A 56 -3.91 5.92 6.35
CA LEU A 56 -2.46 5.81 6.53
C LEU A 56 -2.02 5.91 7.99
N LYS A 57 -2.86 6.45 8.88
CA LYS A 57 -2.60 6.52 10.32
C LYS A 57 -3.05 5.28 11.09
N THR A 58 -3.91 4.43 10.52
CA THR A 58 -4.41 3.24 11.24
C THR A 58 -3.36 2.14 11.33
N VAL A 59 -2.54 1.99 10.30
CA VAL A 59 -1.49 0.97 10.18
C VAL A 59 -0.30 1.56 9.42
N GLU A 60 0.92 1.13 9.74
CA GLU A 60 2.11 1.53 8.99
C GLU A 60 2.07 0.97 7.56
N HIS A 61 2.15 1.86 6.58
CA HIS A 61 2.20 1.53 5.16
C HIS A 61 3.58 1.85 4.58
N PHE A 62 4.19 0.87 3.93
CA PHE A 62 5.37 1.06 3.10
C PHE A 62 4.99 1.30 1.64
N PHE A 63 5.90 1.94 0.91
CA PHE A 63 5.80 2.16 -0.53
C PHE A 63 4.62 3.06 -0.97
N ILE A 64 4.06 3.86 -0.06
CA ILE A 64 3.14 4.95 -0.38
C ILE A 64 3.87 6.27 -0.10
N ASN A 65 3.77 7.25 -1.00
CA ASN A 65 4.47 8.54 -0.87
C ASN A 65 5.99 8.38 -0.59
N SER A 66 6.61 7.34 -1.14
CA SER A 66 7.99 6.97 -0.87
C SER A 66 8.97 7.64 -1.84
N HIS A 67 8.57 7.80 -3.11
CA HIS A 67 9.43 8.28 -4.20
C HIS A 67 8.92 9.61 -4.77
N SER A 68 9.79 10.36 -5.43
CA SER A 68 9.37 11.49 -6.29
C SER A 68 9.08 11.01 -7.71
N ILE A 69 8.15 11.66 -8.41
CA ILE A 69 7.93 11.42 -9.86
C ILE A 69 9.17 11.67 -10.72
N ASN A 70 10.20 12.35 -10.19
CA ASN A 70 11.46 12.58 -10.87
C ASN A 70 12.45 11.42 -10.73
N GLU A 71 12.14 10.43 -9.87
CA GLU A 71 12.95 9.25 -9.64
C GLU A 71 12.43 8.09 -10.49
N ASN A 72 13.34 7.30 -11.06
CA ASN A 72 12.97 6.12 -11.82
C ASN A 72 12.64 4.97 -10.86
N VAL A 73 11.44 4.43 -10.96
CA VAL A 73 10.98 3.25 -10.21
C VAL A 73 10.61 2.17 -11.22
N ASN A 74 11.24 1.01 -11.11
CA ASN A 74 10.99 -0.13 -11.99
C ASN A 74 10.86 -1.42 -11.18
N ALA A 75 10.45 -2.50 -11.83
CA ALA A 75 10.25 -3.82 -11.22
C ALA A 75 11.44 -4.78 -11.43
N ALA A 76 12.47 -4.36 -12.18
CA ALA A 76 13.55 -5.22 -12.67
C ALA A 76 14.78 -5.19 -11.76
#